data_AF-X1PB03-F1
#
_entry.id   AF-X1PB03-F1
#
_cell.length_a   1.000
_cell.length_b   1.000
_cell.length_c   1.000
_cell.angle_alpha   90.00
_cell.angle_beta   90.00
_cell.angle_gamma   90.00
#
_symmetry.space_group_name_H-M   'P 1'
#
loop_
_entity.id
_entity.type
_entity.pdbx_description
1 polymer ?
#
loop_
_entity_poly.entity_id
_entity_poly.type
_entity_poly.pdbx_seq_one_letter_code
_entity_poly.pdbx_strand_id
1 'polypeptide(L)'
;ELGRNILKSCKPNAILFTAGDADLNAIHYLQFIENYRKDVSAFPYAMLDRPWFVSLMKQGIPDYIESVPIGWSDYEILSMRPYKWKSQDIPINYPERMNEEFNIESTDSIMFLTIEANLEKGNAKYLSSDKALLANIIETNDWNRPIHFSLFSSYDDYIKKYFQMCGLTYRLMPFKTTENNITIDIDHTEEVLLDENSFKDLGTVLNSDMPRASHLLQGYRWIFLTVAEKHYNNGDRAMAETLIESMHEYIPVEIIPMQDYY
;
A
#
# COMPACT_ATOMS: atom_id res chain seq x y z
N GLU A 1 -3.89 -11.29 -12.93
CA GLU A 1 -3.36 -9.97 -13.33
C GLU A 1 -3.32 -8.98 -12.18
N LEU A 2 -4.45 -8.67 -11.52
CA LEU A 2 -4.47 -7.75 -10.37
C LEU A 2 -3.37 -8.01 -9.33
N GLY A 3 -3.26 -9.24 -8.80
CA GLY A 3 -2.20 -9.60 -7.85
C GLY A 3 -0.79 -9.42 -8.41
N ARG A 4 -0.59 -9.65 -9.72
CA ARG A 4 0.70 -9.46 -10.39
C ARG A 4 1.04 -7.97 -10.47
N ASN A 5 0.05 -7.13 -10.74
CA ASN A 5 0.19 -5.68 -10.82
C ASN A 5 0.41 -5.06 -9.44
N ILE A 6 -0.27 -5.54 -8.39
CA ILE A 6 0.01 -5.16 -7.00
C ILE A 6 1.45 -5.52 -6.61
N LEU A 7 1.89 -6.74 -6.92
CA LEU A 7 3.28 -7.15 -6.65
C LEU A 7 4.28 -6.33 -7.47
N LYS A 8 4.03 -6.07 -8.76
CA LYS A 8 4.87 -5.21 -9.62
C LYS A 8 4.99 -3.78 -9.08
N SER A 9 3.93 -3.28 -8.47
CA SER A 9 3.88 -1.96 -7.83
C SER A 9 4.75 -1.84 -6.58
N CYS A 10 5.10 -2.96 -5.95
CA CYS A 10 5.96 -2.97 -4.76
C CYS A 10 7.44 -2.81 -5.13
N LYS A 11 8.18 -1.97 -4.39
CA LYS A 11 9.65 -1.94 -4.46
C LYS A 11 10.24 -3.28 -3.98
N PRO A 12 11.52 -3.59 -4.30
CA PRO A 12 12.13 -4.87 -3.90
C PRO A 12 12.12 -5.09 -2.38
N ASN A 13 11.92 -6.35 -1.97
CA ASN A 13 11.91 -6.79 -0.56
C ASN A 13 10.85 -6.11 0.33
N ALA A 14 9.77 -5.59 -0.26
CA ALA A 14 8.76 -4.84 0.47
C ALA A 14 7.95 -5.70 1.47
N ILE A 15 7.42 -5.04 2.50
CA ILE A 15 6.33 -5.53 3.34
C ILE A 15 5.04 -4.97 2.73
N LEU A 16 4.12 -5.82 2.28
CA LEU A 16 2.86 -5.42 1.67
C LEU A 16 1.68 -5.73 2.59
N PHE A 17 0.94 -4.70 2.98
CA PHE A 17 -0.35 -4.86 3.64
C PHE A 17 -1.49 -4.83 2.61
N THR A 18 -2.30 -5.90 2.57
CA THR A 18 -3.41 -6.04 1.64
C THR A 18 -4.76 -5.68 2.29
N ALA A 19 -5.72 -5.29 1.45
CA ALA A 19 -7.08 -4.94 1.85
C ALA A 19 -7.85 -6.12 2.47
N GLY A 20 -7.56 -7.34 2.00
CA GLY A 20 -8.25 -8.54 2.41
C GLY A 20 -7.79 -9.78 1.66
N ASP A 21 -8.63 -10.81 1.71
CA ASP A 21 -8.41 -12.14 1.17
C ASP A 21 -8.36 -12.17 -0.37
N ALA A 22 -9.16 -11.35 -1.06
CA ALA A 22 -9.14 -11.28 -2.52
C ALA A 22 -7.75 -10.93 -3.08
N ASP A 23 -7.11 -9.89 -2.53
CA ASP A 23 -5.74 -9.50 -2.87
C ASP A 23 -4.76 -10.59 -2.46
N LEU A 24 -4.84 -11.01 -1.19
CA LEU A 24 -3.86 -11.90 -0.56
C LEU A 24 -3.82 -13.28 -1.23
N ASN A 25 -4.98 -13.87 -1.53
CA ASN A 25 -5.05 -15.19 -2.14
C ASN A 25 -4.47 -15.18 -3.56
N ALA A 26 -4.75 -14.14 -4.35
CA ALA A 26 -4.16 -13.98 -5.67
C ALA A 26 -2.64 -13.81 -5.59
N ILE A 27 -2.17 -13.01 -4.63
CA ILE A 27 -0.74 -12.79 -4.38
C ILE A 27 -0.05 -14.09 -3.96
N HIS A 28 -0.59 -14.81 -2.98
CA HIS A 28 -0.03 -16.06 -2.51
C HIS A 28 0.00 -17.15 -3.59
N TYR A 29 -1.02 -17.21 -4.47
CA TYR A 29 -0.97 -18.10 -5.63
C TYR A 29 0.25 -17.77 -6.52
N LEU A 30 0.43 -16.50 -6.87
CA LEU A 30 1.57 -16.06 -7.68
C LEU A 30 2.91 -16.36 -7.01
N GLN A 31 3.01 -16.15 -5.70
CA GLN A 31 4.26 -16.35 -4.96
C GLN A 31 4.59 -17.82 -4.72
N PHE A 32 3.61 -18.60 -4.27
CA PHE A 32 3.84 -19.97 -3.79
C PHE A 32 3.75 -21.01 -4.91
N ILE A 33 3.00 -20.71 -5.97
CA ILE A 33 2.81 -21.63 -7.11
C ILE A 33 3.60 -21.15 -8.33
N GLU A 34 3.50 -19.86 -8.69
CA GLU A 34 4.17 -19.34 -9.89
C GLU A 34 5.59 -18.79 -9.65
N ASN A 35 6.08 -18.80 -8.40
CA ASN A 35 7.40 -18.28 -8.02
C ASN A 35 7.62 -16.81 -8.43
N TYR A 36 6.58 -16.00 -8.45
CA TYR A 36 6.63 -14.58 -8.84
C TYR A 36 6.76 -13.66 -7.62
N ARG A 37 7.74 -12.74 -7.62
CA ARG A 37 7.97 -11.72 -6.57
C ARG A 37 7.90 -12.28 -5.14
N LYS A 38 8.62 -13.38 -4.90
CA LYS A 38 8.75 -13.99 -3.56
C LYS A 38 9.51 -13.13 -2.56
N ASP A 39 10.15 -12.05 -3.00
CA ASP A 39 10.82 -11.07 -2.15
C ASP A 39 9.83 -10.21 -1.34
N VAL A 40 8.58 -10.10 -1.79
CA VAL A 40 7.56 -9.29 -1.10
C VAL A 40 6.86 -10.14 -0.03
N SER A 41 6.85 -9.69 1.22
CA SER A 41 6.07 -10.34 2.28
C SER A 41 4.68 -9.71 2.35
N ALA A 42 3.64 -10.44 1.94
CA ALA A 42 2.27 -9.94 1.90
C ALA A 42 1.44 -10.41 3.10
N PHE A 43 0.69 -9.48 3.71
CA PHE A 43 -0.14 -9.74 4.89
C PHE A 43 -1.44 -8.96 4.82
N PRO A 44 -2.59 -9.51 5.25
CA PRO A 44 -3.82 -8.74 5.35
C PRO A 44 -3.77 -7.76 6.51
N TYR A 45 -4.08 -6.48 6.27
CA TYR A 45 -4.04 -5.42 7.29
C TYR A 45 -4.94 -5.74 8.50
N ALA A 46 -6.09 -6.37 8.25
CA ALA A 46 -7.07 -6.74 9.28
C ALA A 46 -6.59 -7.82 10.28
N MET A 47 -5.42 -8.42 10.07
CA MET A 47 -4.86 -9.45 10.96
C MET A 47 -3.79 -8.91 11.93
N LEU A 48 -3.50 -7.61 11.89
CA LEU A 48 -2.52 -6.96 12.77
C LEU A 48 -2.94 -6.94 14.24
N ASP A 49 -4.17 -7.33 14.58
CA ASP A 49 -4.65 -7.49 15.95
C ASP A 49 -4.71 -8.97 16.42
N ARG A 50 -4.19 -9.92 15.63
CA ARG A 50 -4.23 -11.36 15.92
C ARG A 50 -2.86 -11.88 16.37
N PRO A 51 -2.63 -12.16 17.67
CA PRO A 51 -1.32 -12.55 18.20
C PRO A 51 -0.62 -13.70 17.46
N TRP A 52 -1.36 -14.73 17.08
CA TRP A 52 -0.82 -15.87 16.35
C TRP A 52 -0.30 -15.48 14.96
N PHE A 53 -0.98 -14.55 14.30
CA PHE A 53 -0.61 -14.08 12.96
C PHE A 53 0.59 -13.14 13.04
N VAL A 54 0.64 -12.28 14.05
CA VAL A 54 1.81 -11.42 14.34
C VAL A 54 3.05 -12.26 14.65
N SER A 55 2.87 -13.37 15.37
CA SER A 55 3.97 -14.32 15.64
C SER A 55 4.49 -14.94 14.33
N LEU A 56 3.59 -15.32 13.41
CA LEU A 56 3.96 -15.80 12.07
C LEU A 56 4.71 -14.72 11.27
N MET A 57 4.22 -13.48 11.27
CA MET A 57 4.89 -12.35 10.59
C MET A 57 6.31 -12.15 11.11
N LYS A 58 6.50 -12.18 12.43
CA LYS A 58 7.79 -12.01 13.08
C LYS A 58 8.76 -13.15 12.77
N GLN A 59 8.27 -14.39 12.72
CA GLN A 59 9.09 -15.56 12.42
C GLN A 59 9.39 -15.70 10.92
N GLY A 60 8.48 -15.25 10.06
CA GLY A 60 8.49 -15.56 8.64
C GLY A 60 8.17 -17.03 8.36
N ILE A 61 8.18 -17.38 7.08
CA ILE A 61 8.10 -18.77 6.60
C ILE A 61 9.28 -18.94 5.63
N PRO A 62 10.27 -19.80 5.93
CA PRO A 62 11.41 -20.02 5.04
C PRO A 62 10.98 -20.27 3.60
N ASP A 63 11.67 -19.64 2.64
CA ASP A 63 11.41 -19.69 1.19
C ASP A 63 10.11 -19.03 0.69
N TYR A 64 9.20 -18.63 1.57
CA TYR A 64 7.87 -18.12 1.21
C TYR A 64 7.58 -16.71 1.72
N ILE A 65 7.94 -16.39 2.96
CA ILE A 65 7.63 -15.11 3.61
C ILE A 65 8.85 -14.67 4.42
N GLU A 66 9.48 -13.57 4.01
CA GLU A 66 10.56 -12.95 4.77
C GLU A 66 10.02 -12.32 6.06
N SER A 67 10.79 -12.47 7.15
CA SER A 67 10.42 -12.01 8.48
C SER A 67 10.15 -10.50 8.54
N VAL A 68 9.13 -10.10 9.30
CA VAL A 68 8.80 -8.68 9.52
C VAL A 68 9.51 -8.20 10.80
N PRO A 69 10.22 -7.06 10.75
CA PRO A 69 10.87 -6.49 11.92
C PRO A 69 9.80 -6.01 12.92
N ILE A 70 9.55 -6.84 13.93
CA ILE A 70 8.62 -6.57 15.04
C ILE A 70 9.43 -6.57 16.34
N GLY A 71 9.47 -5.42 17.02
CA GLY A 71 10.27 -5.20 18.22
C GLY A 71 9.66 -5.81 19.49
N TRP A 72 8.38 -6.21 19.44
CA TRP A 72 7.70 -6.85 20.57
C TRP A 72 8.23 -8.25 20.86
N SER A 73 8.41 -8.56 22.14
CA SER A 73 8.64 -9.91 22.65
C SER A 73 7.42 -10.81 22.43
N ASP A 74 7.63 -12.12 22.50
CA ASP A 74 6.54 -13.09 22.31
C ASP A 74 5.45 -12.94 23.38
N TYR A 75 5.84 -12.54 24.60
CA TYR A 75 4.89 -12.21 25.65
C TYR A 75 4.06 -10.97 25.33
N GLU A 76 4.66 -9.91 24.78
CA GLU A 76 3.94 -8.70 24.37
C GLU A 76 2.95 -8.99 23.24
N ILE A 77 3.36 -9.82 22.26
CA ILE A 77 2.48 -10.29 21.18
C ILE A 77 1.30 -11.10 21.74
N LEU A 78 1.56 -12.09 22.60
CA LEU A 78 0.49 -12.91 23.20
C LEU A 78 -0.42 -12.12 24.16
N SER A 79 0.06 -10.98 24.66
CA SER A 79 -0.67 -10.12 25.59
C SER A 79 -1.33 -8.90 24.93
N MET A 80 -1.40 -8.88 23.60
CA MET A 80 -2.04 -7.79 22.83
C MET A 80 -3.47 -7.54 23.29
N ARG A 81 -3.78 -6.27 23.50
CA ARG A 81 -5.07 -5.76 23.95
C ARG A 81 -5.14 -4.26 23.65
N PRO A 82 -6.32 -3.63 23.72
CA PRO A 82 -6.38 -2.17 23.72
C PRO A 82 -5.51 -1.57 24.84
N TYR A 83 -4.64 -0.63 24.50
CA TYR A 83 -3.71 0.02 25.42
C TYR A 83 -4.26 1.38 25.84
N LYS A 84 -4.28 1.69 27.13
CA LYS A 84 -4.67 3.04 27.57
C LYS A 84 -3.70 4.05 26.96
N TRP A 85 -4.22 5.00 26.20
CA TRP A 85 -3.39 5.83 25.33
C TRP A 85 -3.76 7.30 25.42
N LYS A 86 -2.74 8.14 25.44
CA LYS A 86 -2.84 9.58 25.28
C LYS A 86 -2.19 9.92 23.94
N SER A 87 -2.84 10.77 23.16
CA SER A 87 -2.27 11.23 21.89
C SER A 87 -0.85 11.77 22.09
N GLN A 88 0.07 11.31 21.25
CA GLN A 88 1.47 11.66 21.29
C GLN A 88 2.12 11.45 19.93
N ASP A 89 3.21 12.18 19.69
CA ASP A 89 4.06 12.02 18.53
C ASP A 89 5.16 11.01 18.84
N ILE A 90 5.32 10.01 17.97
CA ILE A 90 6.41 9.05 18.03
C ILE A 90 7.49 9.51 17.04
N PRO A 91 8.70 9.88 17.51
CA PRO A 91 9.80 10.21 16.63
C PRO A 91 10.41 8.92 16.05
N ILE A 92 10.51 8.85 14.73
CA ILE A 92 11.09 7.71 14.00
C ILE A 92 12.19 8.26 13.08
N ASN A 93 13.43 7.86 13.34
CA ASN A 93 14.55 8.25 12.49
C ASN A 93 14.40 7.61 11.10
N TYR A 94 14.87 8.30 10.07
CA TYR A 94 15.00 7.74 8.74
C TYR A 94 16.35 8.10 8.11
N PRO A 95 16.84 7.33 7.12
CA PRO A 95 18.12 7.61 6.49
C PRO A 95 18.14 8.94 5.73
N GLU A 96 19.19 9.73 5.92
CA GLU A 96 19.38 11.04 5.24
C GLU A 96 19.35 10.93 3.71
N ARG A 97 19.79 9.79 3.14
CA ARG A 97 19.68 9.49 1.70
C ARG A 97 18.27 9.67 1.14
N MET A 98 17.22 9.51 1.96
CA MET A 98 15.84 9.71 1.52
C MET A 98 15.52 11.21 1.35
N ASN A 99 16.18 12.11 2.07
CA ASN A 99 16.04 13.54 1.80
C ASN A 99 16.61 13.89 0.43
N GLU A 100 17.78 13.34 0.10
CA GLU A 100 18.42 13.54 -1.21
C GLU A 100 17.57 12.96 -2.35
N GLU A 101 17.05 11.73 -2.19
CA GLU A 101 16.21 11.05 -3.20
C GLU A 101 14.96 11.86 -3.56
N PHE A 102 14.33 12.51 -2.56
CA PHE A 102 13.06 13.20 -2.72
C PHE A 102 13.15 14.73 -2.65
N ASN A 103 14.36 15.29 -2.62
CA ASN A 103 14.63 16.73 -2.46
C ASN A 103 13.89 17.34 -1.26
N ILE A 104 13.96 16.69 -0.10
CA ILE A 104 13.29 17.11 1.13
C ILE A 104 14.24 17.97 1.96
N GLU A 105 13.78 19.15 2.35
CA GLU A 105 14.48 20.00 3.30
C GLU A 105 14.19 19.53 4.73
N SER A 106 15.06 18.67 5.28
CA SER A 106 15.00 18.23 6.68
C SER A 106 16.40 18.20 7.29
N THR A 107 16.58 18.79 8.47
CA THR A 107 17.86 18.83 9.18
C THR A 107 18.10 17.59 10.04
N ASP A 108 17.03 16.98 10.55
CA ASP A 108 17.13 15.98 11.62
C ASP A 108 16.84 14.57 11.11
N SER A 109 16.24 14.43 9.92
CA SER A 109 15.78 13.15 9.37
C SER A 109 14.89 12.35 10.33
N ILE A 110 13.92 13.05 10.94
CA ILE A 110 12.96 12.47 11.89
C ILE A 110 11.53 12.60 11.33
N MET A 111 10.84 11.47 11.25
CA MET A 111 9.39 11.39 11.04
C MET A 111 8.70 11.49 12.40
N PHE A 112 7.74 12.41 12.54
CA PHE A 112 6.87 12.46 13.71
C PHE A 112 5.52 11.82 13.41
N LEU A 113 5.33 10.59 13.91
CA LEU A 113 4.10 9.83 13.74
C LEU A 113 3.14 10.12 14.90
N THR A 114 2.17 11.01 14.68
CA THR A 114 1.11 11.31 15.65
C THR A 114 0.15 10.13 15.77
N ILE A 115 0.08 9.51 16.95
CA ILE A 115 -0.83 8.39 17.21
C ILE A 115 -1.91 8.81 18.20
N GLU A 116 -3.15 8.75 17.75
CA GLU A 116 -4.33 9.05 18.53
C GLU A 116 -5.05 7.78 18.99
N ALA A 117 -5.70 7.85 20.15
CA ALA A 117 -6.57 6.78 20.60
C ALA A 117 -7.79 6.67 19.68
N ASN A 118 -8.12 5.44 19.27
CA ASN A 118 -9.24 5.13 18.37
C ASN A 118 -10.34 4.29 19.02
N LEU A 119 -10.19 3.95 20.29
CA LEU A 119 -11.16 3.21 21.10
C LEU A 119 -11.47 3.98 22.37
N GLU A 120 -12.71 3.90 22.85
CA GLU A 120 -13.15 4.57 24.07
C GLU A 120 -13.99 3.64 24.95
N LYS A 121 -13.80 3.71 26.27
CA LYS A 121 -14.63 3.03 27.26
C LYS A 121 -14.86 3.94 28.45
N GLY A 122 -16.06 4.51 28.54
CA GLY A 122 -16.35 5.61 29.47
C GLY A 122 -15.46 6.81 29.12
N ASN A 123 -14.80 7.39 30.13
CA ASN A 123 -13.88 8.53 29.93
C ASN A 123 -12.44 8.11 29.57
N ALA A 124 -12.16 6.80 29.50
CA ALA A 124 -10.83 6.30 29.18
C ALA A 124 -10.67 6.06 27.68
N LYS A 125 -9.56 6.58 27.13
CA LYS A 125 -9.17 6.42 25.72
C LYS A 125 -8.12 5.34 25.56
N TYR A 126 -8.24 4.56 24.50
CA TYR A 126 -7.39 3.41 24.21
C TYR A 126 -6.94 3.41 22.74
N LEU A 127 -5.74 2.90 22.51
CA LEU A 127 -5.21 2.56 21.20
C LEU A 127 -5.46 1.07 20.94
N SER A 128 -6.01 0.74 19.78
CA SER A 128 -6.18 -0.65 19.35
C SER A 128 -4.83 -1.32 19.06
N SER A 129 -4.77 -2.64 19.20
CA SER A 129 -3.52 -3.39 19.11
C SER A 129 -2.93 -3.45 17.70
N ASP A 130 -3.77 -3.41 16.66
CA ASP A 130 -3.36 -3.28 15.26
C ASP A 130 -2.60 -1.98 14.98
N LYS A 131 -3.11 -0.83 15.45
CA LYS A 131 -2.42 0.46 15.30
C LYS A 131 -1.11 0.52 16.07
N ALA A 132 -1.13 -0.01 17.30
CA ALA A 132 0.07 -0.12 18.12
C ALA A 132 1.14 -1.00 17.45
N LEU A 133 0.73 -2.11 16.84
CA LEU A 133 1.64 -3.00 16.12
C LEU A 133 2.17 -2.34 14.85
N LEU A 134 1.34 -1.67 14.06
CA LEU A 134 1.80 -1.03 12.84
C LEU A 134 2.84 0.06 13.15
N ALA A 135 2.61 0.85 14.20
CA ALA A 135 3.59 1.82 14.66
C ALA A 135 4.92 1.15 15.06
N ASN A 136 4.84 0.03 15.79
CA ASN A 136 6.03 -0.74 16.15
C ASN A 136 6.76 -1.31 14.92
N ILE A 137 6.04 -1.79 13.90
CA ILE A 137 6.64 -2.27 12.64
C ILE A 137 7.37 -1.12 11.95
N ILE A 138 6.75 0.06 11.81
CA ILE A 138 7.38 1.22 11.16
C ILE A 138 8.65 1.64 11.92
N GLU A 139 8.58 1.72 13.25
CA GLU A 139 9.70 2.07 14.12
C GLU A 139 10.83 1.04 14.06
N THR A 140 10.51 -0.26 14.17
CA THR A 140 11.50 -1.35 14.20
C THR A 140 12.12 -1.62 12.83
N ASN A 141 11.40 -1.33 11.75
CA ASN A 141 11.86 -1.55 10.39
C ASN A 141 13.08 -0.70 10.03
N ASP A 142 13.26 0.46 10.66
CA ASP A 142 14.36 1.40 10.41
C ASP A 142 14.58 1.67 8.91
N TRP A 143 13.45 1.71 8.17
CA TRP A 143 13.40 1.90 6.71
C TRP A 143 14.25 0.91 5.88
N ASN A 144 14.58 -0.26 6.44
CA ASN A 144 15.33 -1.30 5.75
C ASN A 144 14.49 -2.00 4.68
N ARG A 145 13.17 -2.14 4.90
CA ARG A 145 12.23 -2.68 3.93
C ARG A 145 11.18 -1.62 3.56
N PRO A 146 10.87 -1.41 2.27
CA PRO A 146 9.75 -0.56 1.87
C PRO A 146 8.43 -1.11 2.43
N ILE A 147 7.59 -0.25 3.02
CA ILE A 147 6.26 -0.64 3.50
C ILE A 147 5.24 -0.18 2.48
N HIS A 148 4.48 -1.12 1.92
CA HIS A 148 3.45 -0.90 0.91
C HIS A 148 2.08 -1.30 1.44
N PHE A 149 1.05 -0.68 0.88
CA PHE A 149 -0.36 -0.90 1.19
C PHE A 149 -1.15 -1.02 -0.12
N SER A 150 -2.00 -2.03 -0.30
CA SER A 150 -2.78 -2.14 -1.55
C SER A 150 -3.79 -1.00 -1.70
N LEU A 151 -3.94 -0.45 -2.91
CA LEU A 151 -4.66 0.81 -3.15
C LEU A 151 -6.14 0.80 -2.73
N PHE A 152 -6.82 -0.34 -2.91
CA PHE A 152 -8.29 -0.44 -2.81
C PHE A 152 -8.79 -0.80 -1.40
N SER A 153 -8.07 -0.33 -0.38
CA SER A 153 -8.44 -0.49 1.04
C SER A 153 -8.60 0.85 1.74
N SER A 154 -9.29 0.80 2.87
CA SER A 154 -9.31 1.89 3.84
C SER A 154 -8.24 1.66 4.90
N TYR A 155 -7.23 2.52 4.92
CA TYR A 155 -6.22 2.56 5.97
C TYR A 155 -6.48 3.67 6.97
N ASP A 156 -5.67 3.71 8.02
CA ASP A 156 -5.79 4.73 9.05
C ASP A 156 -5.28 6.11 8.59
N ASP A 157 -5.99 7.16 8.97
CA ASP A 157 -5.67 8.52 8.55
C ASP A 157 -4.30 9.01 9.04
N TYR A 158 -3.81 8.46 10.17
CA TYR A 158 -2.51 8.84 10.72
C TYR A 158 -1.33 8.44 9.82
N ILE A 159 -1.50 7.42 8.95
CA ILE A 159 -0.49 7.01 7.97
C ILE A 159 -0.78 7.53 6.55
N LYS A 160 -2.04 7.78 6.19
CA LYS A 160 -2.41 8.21 4.83
C LYS A 160 -1.68 9.46 4.34
N LYS A 161 -1.41 10.42 5.23
CA LYS A 161 -0.67 11.65 4.90
C LYS A 161 0.77 11.41 4.43
N TYR A 162 1.31 10.20 4.65
CA TYR A 162 2.64 9.77 4.25
C TYR A 162 2.64 8.84 3.02
N PHE A 163 1.48 8.59 2.41
CA PHE A 163 1.37 7.68 1.28
C PHE A 163 1.79 8.34 -0.02
N GLN A 164 2.67 7.65 -0.75
CA GLN A 164 2.96 7.91 -2.15
C GLN A 164 2.35 6.78 -2.99
N MET A 165 1.49 7.11 -3.93
CA MET A 165 0.94 6.14 -4.87
C MET A 165 2.04 5.67 -5.83
N CYS A 166 2.27 4.36 -5.87
CA CYS A 166 3.18 3.68 -6.78
C CYS A 166 2.37 2.56 -7.44
N GLY A 167 1.84 2.79 -8.65
CA GLY A 167 0.94 1.81 -9.30
C GLY A 167 -0.31 1.51 -8.47
N LEU A 168 -0.48 0.24 -8.12
CA LEU A 168 -1.61 -0.29 -7.33
C LEU A 168 -1.32 -0.39 -5.83
N THR A 169 -0.30 0.30 -5.36
CA THR A 169 0.03 0.34 -3.94
C THR A 169 0.33 1.76 -3.49
N TYR A 170 0.14 2.03 -2.21
CA TYR A 170 0.74 3.16 -1.54
C TYR A 170 2.04 2.72 -0.87
N ARG A 171 3.14 3.39 -1.17
CA ARG A 171 4.40 3.31 -0.41
C ARG A 171 4.34 4.28 0.76
N LEU A 172 4.68 3.81 1.96
CA LEU A 172 4.84 4.67 3.13
C LEU A 172 6.15 5.44 3.05
N MET A 173 6.07 6.76 3.19
CA MET A 173 7.22 7.67 3.18
C MET A 173 7.48 8.25 4.58
N PRO A 174 8.71 8.65 4.92
CA PRO A 174 9.01 9.29 6.21
C PRO A 174 8.54 10.75 6.29
N PHE A 175 8.10 11.34 5.19
CA PHE A 175 7.63 12.72 5.08
C PHE A 175 6.21 12.75 4.51
N LYS A 176 5.47 13.81 4.83
CA LYS A 176 4.10 13.97 4.33
C LYS A 176 4.14 14.26 2.83
N THR A 177 3.51 13.42 2.04
CA THR A 177 3.65 13.45 0.57
C THR A 177 2.85 14.59 -0.07
N THR A 178 1.74 14.98 0.55
CA THR A 178 0.91 16.11 0.13
C THR A 178 1.64 17.45 0.28
N GLU A 179 2.41 17.63 1.34
CA GLU A 179 3.17 18.86 1.62
C GLU A 179 4.38 19.00 0.68
N ASN A 180 4.90 17.89 0.16
CA ASN A 180 6.09 17.85 -0.68
C ASN A 180 5.78 17.60 -2.18
N ASN A 181 4.50 17.60 -2.59
CA ASN A 181 4.07 17.36 -3.98
C ASN A 181 4.61 16.04 -4.59
N ILE A 182 4.77 15.01 -3.76
CA ILE A 182 5.27 13.67 -4.12
C ILE A 182 4.26 12.58 -3.77
N THR A 183 2.97 12.92 -3.86
CA THR A 183 1.85 12.01 -3.61
C THR A 183 1.79 10.83 -4.59
N ILE A 184 2.51 10.90 -5.71
CA ILE A 184 2.55 9.88 -6.76
C ILE A 184 3.99 9.70 -7.25
N ASP A 185 4.45 8.46 -7.33
CA ASP A 185 5.64 8.04 -8.09
C ASP A 185 5.19 7.81 -9.54
N ILE A 186 5.28 8.88 -10.35
CA ILE A 186 4.72 8.95 -11.71
C ILE A 186 5.38 7.88 -12.60
N ASP A 187 6.71 7.90 -12.67
CA ASP A 187 7.52 7.00 -13.49
C ASP A 187 7.19 5.53 -13.17
N HIS A 188 7.22 5.15 -11.89
CA HIS A 188 6.91 3.77 -11.48
C HIS A 188 5.46 3.40 -11.77
N THR A 189 4.53 4.36 -11.65
CA THR A 189 3.13 4.11 -11.93
C THR A 189 2.90 3.86 -13.43
N GLU A 190 3.54 4.63 -14.31
CA GLU A 190 3.51 4.41 -15.76
C GLU A 190 4.05 3.05 -16.15
N GLU A 191 5.19 2.62 -15.57
CA GLU A 191 5.76 1.29 -15.84
C GLU A 191 4.77 0.16 -15.54
N VAL A 192 3.88 0.35 -14.56
CA VAL A 192 2.83 -0.62 -14.23
C VAL A 192 1.65 -0.51 -15.20
N LEU A 193 1.22 0.72 -15.51
CA LEU A 193 0.03 1.00 -16.33
C LEU A 193 0.22 0.76 -17.83
N LEU A 194 1.43 0.98 -18.35
CA LEU A 194 1.74 0.86 -19.78
C LEU A 194 2.29 -0.53 -20.15
N ASP A 195 2.40 -1.45 -19.19
CA ASP A 195 2.74 -2.83 -19.49
C ASP A 195 1.54 -3.59 -20.05
N GLU A 196 1.60 -3.93 -21.33
CA GLU A 196 0.59 -4.71 -22.04
C GLU A 196 0.27 -6.06 -21.36
N ASN A 197 1.21 -6.63 -20.59
CA ASN A 197 0.99 -7.87 -19.85
C ASN A 197 0.13 -7.70 -18.59
N SER A 198 -0.11 -6.45 -18.17
CA SER A 198 -0.89 -6.13 -16.98
C SER A 198 -2.41 -6.27 -17.21
N PHE A 199 -2.88 -6.32 -18.46
CA PHE A 199 -4.31 -6.18 -18.80
C PHE A 199 -4.86 -7.22 -19.80
N LYS A 200 -4.11 -8.29 -20.12
CA LYS A 200 -4.46 -9.26 -21.18
C LYS A 200 -5.81 -9.94 -20.98
N ASP A 201 -6.11 -10.34 -19.76
CA ASP A 201 -7.30 -11.14 -19.44
C ASP A 201 -8.46 -10.29 -18.92
N LEU A 202 -8.28 -8.98 -18.70
CA LEU A 202 -9.32 -8.10 -18.15
C LEU A 202 -10.56 -7.99 -19.05
N GLY A 203 -10.38 -8.07 -20.37
CA GLY A 203 -11.50 -8.12 -21.32
C GLY A 203 -12.42 -9.34 -21.15
N THR A 204 -11.95 -10.40 -20.49
CA THR A 204 -12.77 -11.61 -20.22
C THR A 204 -13.69 -11.46 -19.00
N VAL A 205 -13.41 -10.50 -18.11
CA VAL A 205 -14.08 -10.36 -16.79
C VAL A 205 -15.60 -10.18 -16.90
N LEU A 206 -16.10 -9.52 -17.96
CA LEU A 206 -17.54 -9.37 -18.17
C LEU A 206 -18.25 -10.61 -18.70
N ASN A 207 -17.56 -11.48 -19.43
CA ASN A 207 -18.17 -12.74 -19.90
C ASN A 207 -18.44 -13.71 -18.73
N SER A 208 -17.83 -13.44 -17.56
CA SER A 208 -17.89 -14.27 -16.37
C SER A 208 -18.74 -13.72 -15.22
N ASP A 209 -19.41 -12.57 -15.38
CA ASP A 209 -20.28 -11.93 -14.37
C ASP A 209 -19.69 -11.95 -12.95
N MET A 210 -18.61 -11.18 -12.73
CA MET A 210 -17.94 -11.05 -11.44
C MET A 210 -18.11 -9.63 -10.85
N PRO A 211 -19.23 -9.33 -10.16
CA PRO A 211 -19.54 -7.98 -9.66
C PRO A 211 -18.45 -7.34 -8.77
N ARG A 212 -17.69 -8.15 -8.02
CA ARG A 212 -16.61 -7.63 -7.17
C ARG A 212 -15.36 -7.24 -7.97
N ALA A 213 -15.14 -7.86 -9.13
CA ALA A 213 -14.01 -7.57 -10.00
C ALA A 213 -14.24 -6.32 -10.86
N SER A 214 -15.49 -6.00 -11.21
CA SER A 214 -15.82 -4.82 -12.03
C SER A 214 -15.54 -3.49 -11.31
N HIS A 215 -15.71 -3.43 -9.99
CA HIS A 215 -15.33 -2.24 -9.20
C HIS A 215 -13.83 -1.98 -9.16
N LEU A 216 -12.99 -3.04 -9.21
CA LEU A 216 -11.53 -2.90 -9.21
C LEU A 216 -11.03 -2.23 -10.51
N LEU A 217 -11.76 -2.42 -11.62
CA LEU A 217 -11.42 -1.83 -12.91
C LEU A 217 -11.69 -0.33 -12.97
N GLN A 218 -12.67 0.17 -12.21
CA GLN A 218 -12.83 1.62 -12.01
C GLN A 218 -11.65 2.20 -11.24
N GLY A 219 -11.07 1.41 -10.32
CA GLY A 219 -9.85 1.76 -9.61
C GLY A 219 -8.67 2.02 -10.56
N TYR A 220 -8.46 1.15 -11.56
CA TYR A 220 -7.43 1.37 -12.58
C TYR A 220 -7.67 2.65 -13.39
N ARG A 221 -8.91 2.92 -13.81
CA ARG A 221 -9.25 4.17 -14.51
C ARG A 221 -8.90 5.41 -13.69
N TRP A 222 -9.21 5.38 -12.40
CA TRP A 222 -8.84 6.46 -11.50
C TRP A 222 -7.31 6.69 -11.48
N ILE A 223 -6.50 5.62 -11.44
CA ILE A 223 -5.03 5.77 -11.49
C ILE A 223 -4.59 6.37 -12.84
N PHE A 224 -5.07 5.84 -13.97
CA PHE A 224 -4.76 6.37 -15.31
C PHE A 224 -5.08 7.86 -15.42
N LEU A 225 -6.30 8.24 -15.04
CA LEU A 225 -6.75 9.63 -15.10
C LEU A 225 -5.94 10.53 -14.18
N THR A 226 -5.60 10.06 -12.98
CA THR A 226 -4.79 10.82 -12.02
C THR A 226 -3.39 11.12 -12.57
N VAL A 227 -2.74 10.13 -13.20
CA VAL A 227 -1.39 10.32 -13.78
C VAL A 227 -1.46 11.14 -15.07
N ALA A 228 -2.47 10.92 -15.92
CA ALA A 228 -2.68 11.71 -17.12
C ALA A 228 -2.93 13.20 -16.80
N GLU A 229 -3.73 13.49 -15.77
CA GLU A 229 -3.94 14.87 -15.29
C GLU A 229 -2.64 15.49 -14.81
N LYS A 230 -1.78 14.74 -14.11
CA LYS A 230 -0.49 15.24 -13.64
C LYS A 230 0.44 15.61 -14.79
N HIS A 231 0.51 14.78 -15.82
CA HIS A 231 1.25 15.07 -17.06
C HIS A 231 0.71 16.28 -17.80
N TYR A 232 -0.61 16.33 -17.97
CA TYR A 232 -1.27 17.47 -18.61
C TYR A 232 -0.95 18.78 -17.90
N ASN A 233 -1.02 18.79 -16.56
CA ASN A 233 -0.70 19.96 -15.73
C ASN A 233 0.79 20.33 -15.77
N ASN A 234 1.68 19.35 -15.97
CA ASN A 234 3.12 19.57 -16.15
C ASN A 234 3.50 19.97 -17.59
N GLY A 235 2.55 19.96 -18.52
CA GLY A 235 2.73 20.34 -19.92
C GLY A 235 3.07 19.18 -20.87
N ASP A 236 3.21 17.95 -20.35
CA ASP A 236 3.43 16.76 -21.18
C ASP A 236 2.09 16.20 -21.69
N ARG A 237 1.55 16.87 -22.71
CA ARG A 237 0.28 16.47 -23.31
C ARG A 237 0.36 15.14 -24.06
N ALA A 238 1.52 14.79 -24.61
CA ALA A 238 1.70 13.57 -25.38
C ALA A 238 1.61 12.33 -24.48
N MET A 239 2.24 12.37 -23.31
CA MET A 239 2.13 11.28 -22.34
C MET A 239 0.72 11.18 -21.75
N ALA A 240 0.08 12.32 -21.46
CA ALA A 240 -1.31 12.33 -20.99
C ALA A 240 -2.27 11.67 -22.01
N GLU A 241 -2.12 11.96 -23.30
CA GLU A 241 -2.88 11.32 -24.38
C GLU A 241 -2.61 9.82 -24.45
N THR A 242 -1.32 9.42 -24.41
CA THR A 242 -0.91 8.00 -24.41
C THR A 242 -1.56 7.20 -23.27
N LEU A 243 -1.60 7.77 -22.05
CA LEU A 243 -2.22 7.14 -20.89
C LEU A 243 -3.75 6.99 -21.06
N ILE A 244 -4.42 8.00 -21.61
CA ILE A 244 -5.86 7.95 -21.86
C ILE A 244 -6.20 6.93 -22.96
N GLU A 245 -5.43 6.90 -24.05
CA GLU A 245 -5.59 5.92 -25.13
C GLU A 245 -5.36 4.50 -24.62
N SER A 246 -4.29 4.27 -23.86
CA SER A 246 -4.00 2.96 -23.25
C SER A 246 -5.12 2.52 -22.30
N MET A 247 -5.66 3.45 -21.50
CA MET A 247 -6.80 3.16 -20.63
C MET A 247 -8.03 2.73 -21.44
N HIS A 248 -8.32 3.38 -22.56
CA HIS A 248 -9.44 3.02 -23.42
C HIS A 248 -9.23 1.68 -24.13
N GLU A 249 -7.99 1.35 -24.51
CA GLU A 249 -7.65 0.06 -25.09
C GLU A 249 -7.79 -1.08 -24.07
N TYR A 250 -7.22 -0.91 -22.88
CA TYR A 250 -7.19 -1.96 -21.86
C TYR A 250 -8.50 -2.09 -21.08
N ILE A 251 -9.24 -0.98 -20.91
CA ILE A 251 -10.47 -0.90 -20.12
C ILE A 251 -11.56 -0.15 -20.92
N PRO A 252 -12.00 -0.68 -22.07
CA PRO A 252 -12.97 -0.02 -22.93
C PRO A 252 -14.32 0.19 -22.24
N VAL A 253 -14.95 1.34 -22.49
CA VAL A 253 -16.19 1.76 -21.81
C VAL A 253 -17.38 0.89 -22.24
N GLU A 254 -17.35 0.38 -23.47
CA GLU A 254 -18.35 -0.51 -24.04
C GLU A 254 -18.37 -1.86 -23.32
N ILE A 255 -17.21 -2.29 -22.82
CA ILE A 255 -17.05 -3.54 -22.07
C ILE A 255 -17.36 -3.23 -20.60
N ILE A 256 -16.65 -2.30 -19.98
CA ILE A 256 -16.84 -1.91 -18.57
C ILE A 256 -17.40 -0.49 -18.53
N PRO A 257 -18.72 -0.27 -18.41
CA PRO A 257 -19.25 1.10 -18.37
C PRO A 257 -18.63 1.93 -17.25
N MET A 258 -18.47 3.24 -17.48
CA MET A 258 -18.18 4.15 -16.38
C MET A 258 -19.40 4.18 -15.46
N GLN A 259 -19.19 3.94 -14.17
CA GLN A 259 -20.27 4.06 -13.19
C GLN A 259 -20.42 5.55 -12.85
N ASP A 260 -21.65 6.06 -12.97
CA ASP A 260 -21.98 7.39 -12.44
C ASP A 260 -21.87 7.32 -10.91
N TYR A 261 -20.80 7.86 -10.36
CA TYR A 261 -20.70 8.09 -8.91
C TYR A 261 -21.59 9.29 -8.56
N TYR A 262 -22.82 9.01 -8.10
CA TYR A 262 -23.67 9.97 -7.38
C TYR A 262 -23.45 9.85 -5.87
#